data_AF-A0A8E0WLY7-F1
#
_entry.id   AF-A0A8E0WLY7-F1
#
_cell.length_a   1.000
_cell.length_b   1.000
_cell.length_c   1.000
_cell.angle_alpha   90.00
_cell.angle_beta   90.00
_cell.angle_gamma   90.00
#
_symmetry.space_group_name_H-M   'P 1'
#
loop_
_entity.id
_entity.type
_entity.pdbx_description
1 polymer ?
#
loop_
_entity_poly.entity_id
_entity_poly.type
_entity_poly.pdbx_seq_one_letter_code
_entity_poly.pdbx_strand_id
1 'polypeptide(L)'
;MPLVYNLVIYNGKEIYNAPRNLWSLFTDSVMAKKLMTEDYQLVDLQAMTDDEIVKKKHLGMLEYMMKHIHMRDMIKLWEKFLTEFKHIIILDKEKGYILPKIVLMVY
;
A
#
# COMPACT_ATOMS: atom_id res chain seq x y z
N MET A 1 -7.58 -2.61 -24.51
CA MET A 1 -8.17 -2.13 -23.23
C MET A 1 -8.24 -3.31 -22.28
N PRO A 2 -7.66 -3.24 -21.07
CA PRO A 2 -7.88 -4.27 -20.06
C PRO A 2 -9.33 -4.20 -19.55
N LEU A 3 -10.02 -5.34 -19.51
CA LEU A 3 -11.35 -5.48 -18.90
C LEU A 3 -11.16 -6.08 -17.51
N VAL A 4 -11.69 -5.42 -16.47
CA VAL A 4 -11.68 -5.94 -15.10
C VAL A 4 -13.11 -6.40 -14.75
N TYR A 5 -13.28 -7.70 -14.50
CA TYR A 5 -14.55 -8.31 -14.10
C TYR A 5 -14.48 -8.77 -12.64
N ASN A 6 -15.33 -8.19 -11.78
CA ASN A 6 -15.38 -8.54 -10.36
C ASN A 6 -16.32 -9.74 -10.15
N LEU A 7 -15.78 -10.84 -9.64
CA LEU A 7 -16.54 -12.03 -9.22
C LEU A 7 -16.31 -12.28 -7.74
N VAL A 8 -17.40 -12.43 -6.97
CA VAL A 8 -17.36 -12.79 -5.55
C VAL A 8 -17.91 -14.20 -5.39
N ILE A 9 -17.09 -15.11 -4.88
CA ILE A 9 -17.50 -16.46 -4.49
C ILE A 9 -17.62 -16.49 -2.97
N TYR A 10 -18.83 -16.70 -2.48
CA TYR A 10 -19.13 -16.77 -1.06
C TYR A 10 -19.46 -18.21 -0.65
N ASN A 11 -18.74 -18.72 0.35
CA ASN A 11 -18.92 -20.08 0.90
C ASN A 11 -19.15 -20.01 2.42
N GLY A 12 -20.14 -19.23 2.84
CA GLY A 12 -20.55 -19.17 4.24
C GLY A 12 -21.54 -20.28 4.61
N LYS A 13 -21.79 -20.41 5.93
CA LYS A 13 -22.77 -21.37 6.47
C LYS A 13 -24.21 -20.96 6.18
N GLU A 14 -24.46 -19.66 6.05
CA GLU A 14 -25.78 -19.06 5.79
C GLU A 14 -25.92 -18.60 4.34
N ILE A 15 -27.16 -18.45 3.87
CA ILE A 15 -27.46 -17.86 2.55
C ILE A 15 -26.95 -16.41 2.52
N TYR A 16 -26.22 -16.06 1.46
CA TYR A 16 -25.72 -14.71 1.26
C TYR A 16 -26.88 -13.70 1.17
N ASN A 17 -26.89 -12.72 2.07
CA ASN A 17 -27.97 -11.72 2.21
C ASN A 17 -27.48 -10.27 2.06
N ALA A 18 -26.20 -10.05 1.80
CA ALA A 18 -25.67 -8.71 1.59
C ALA A 18 -25.98 -8.19 0.16
N PRO A 19 -25.96 -6.87 -0.07
CA PRO A 19 -26.14 -6.30 -1.39
C PRO A 19 -25.10 -6.80 -2.40
N ARG A 20 -25.55 -7.17 -3.61
CA ARG A 20 -24.65 -7.57 -4.71
C ARG A 20 -24.06 -6.37 -5.47
N ASN A 21 -24.63 -5.18 -5.27
CA ASN A 21 -24.09 -3.95 -5.84
C ASN A 21 -22.87 -3.53 -5.00
N LEU A 22 -21.69 -3.51 -5.63
CA LEU A 22 -20.43 -3.17 -4.97
C LEU A 22 -20.52 -1.83 -4.21
N TRP A 23 -21.16 -0.83 -4.79
CA TRP A 23 -21.26 0.50 -4.19
C TRP A 23 -22.14 0.54 -2.95
N SER A 24 -23.14 -0.35 -2.87
CA SER A 24 -24.00 -0.50 -1.69
C SER A 24 -23.28 -1.11 -0.49
N LEU A 25 -22.04 -1.59 -0.67
CA LEU A 25 -21.21 -2.10 0.42
C LEU A 25 -20.39 -1.01 1.12
N PHE A 26 -20.30 0.20 0.55
CA PHE A 26 -19.56 1.32 1.13
C PHE A 26 -20.48 2.22 1.97
N THR A 27 -19.97 2.66 3.13
CA THR A 27 -20.64 3.68 3.96
C THR A 27 -20.85 4.99 3.19
N ASP A 28 -19.86 5.38 2.37
CA ASP A 28 -19.98 6.50 1.42
C ASP A 28 -19.86 5.98 -0.02
N SER A 29 -21.00 5.60 -0.58
CA SER A 29 -21.09 5.08 -1.95
C SER A 29 -20.74 6.12 -3.03
N VAL A 30 -20.85 7.43 -2.73
CA VAL A 30 -20.56 8.50 -3.70
C VAL A 30 -19.05 8.67 -3.81
N MET A 31 -18.35 8.76 -2.68
CA MET A 31 -16.90 8.82 -2.65
C MET A 31 -16.26 7.56 -3.24
N ALA A 32 -16.78 6.37 -2.91
CA ALA A 32 -16.26 5.12 -3.44
C ALA A 32 -16.40 5.03 -4.97
N LYS A 33 -17.57 5.41 -5.51
CA LYS A 33 -17.77 5.50 -6.97
C LYS A 33 -16.76 6.44 -7.59
N LYS A 34 -16.66 7.67 -7.07
CA LYS A 34 -15.73 8.66 -7.59
C LYS A 34 -14.31 8.11 -7.66
N LEU A 35 -13.81 7.57 -6.56
CA LEU A 35 -12.45 7.05 -6.46
C LEU A 35 -12.17 5.87 -7.42
N MET A 36 -13.16 5.01 -7.66
CA MET A 36 -12.97 3.75 -8.38
C MET A 36 -13.41 3.79 -9.84
N THR A 37 -14.15 4.82 -10.29
CA THR A 37 -14.59 4.96 -11.68
C THR A 37 -13.92 6.12 -12.42
N GLU A 38 -13.34 7.10 -11.72
CA GLU A 38 -12.48 8.10 -12.34
C GLU A 38 -11.16 7.46 -12.81
N ASP A 39 -10.31 8.26 -13.47
CA ASP A 39 -8.97 7.81 -13.86
C ASP A 39 -8.24 7.22 -12.66
N TYR A 40 -7.67 6.03 -12.85
CA TYR A 40 -6.95 5.36 -11.79
C TYR A 40 -5.77 6.24 -11.36
N GLN A 41 -5.55 6.31 -10.05
CA GLN A 41 -4.37 6.98 -9.51
C GLN A 41 -3.16 6.07 -9.73
N LEU A 42 -2.35 6.39 -10.75
CA LEU A 42 -1.09 5.70 -10.98
C LEU A 42 -0.02 6.20 -10.01
N VAL A 43 0.47 5.31 -9.14
CA VAL A 43 1.67 5.57 -8.35
C VAL A 43 2.88 5.06 -9.14
N ASP A 44 3.42 5.91 -10.01
CA ASP A 44 4.63 5.59 -10.77
C ASP A 44 5.88 5.83 -9.91
N LEU A 45 6.29 4.78 -9.20
CA LEU A 45 7.47 4.82 -8.33
C LEU A 45 8.77 5.11 -9.08
N GLN A 46 8.84 4.81 -10.39
CA GLN A 46 10.05 5.05 -11.18
C GLN A 46 10.14 6.51 -11.64
N ALA A 47 9.00 7.16 -11.85
CA ALA A 47 8.95 8.60 -12.13
C ALA A 47 9.21 9.48 -10.88
N MET A 48 8.98 8.93 -9.68
CA MET A 48 9.21 9.63 -8.42
C MET A 48 10.69 9.64 -8.01
N THR A 49 11.16 10.73 -7.41
CA THR A 49 12.47 10.78 -6.75
C THR A 49 12.44 10.14 -5.35
N ASP A 50 13.59 9.69 -4.86
CA ASP A 50 13.69 9.12 -3.51
C ASP A 50 13.32 10.16 -2.44
N ASP A 51 13.69 11.44 -2.63
CA ASP A 51 13.35 12.53 -1.71
C ASP A 51 11.83 12.77 -1.59
N GLU A 52 11.10 12.67 -2.71
CA GLU A 52 9.63 12.78 -2.71
C GLU A 52 8.99 11.61 -1.95
N ILE A 53 9.56 10.41 -2.08
CA ILE A 53 9.11 9.22 -1.37
C ILE A 53 9.38 9.36 0.13
N VAL A 54 10.59 9.76 0.54
CA VAL A 54 10.98 9.89 1.96
C VAL A 54 10.08 10.90 2.71
N LYS A 55 9.66 11.98 2.04
CA LYS A 55 8.72 12.98 2.61
C LYS A 55 7.36 12.40 3.01
N LYS A 56 6.94 11.27 2.42
CA LYS A 56 5.66 10.60 2.72
C LYS A 56 5.70 9.76 4.00
N LYS A 57 6.81 9.77 4.73
CA LYS A 57 6.95 9.12 6.04
C LYS A 57 6.69 7.61 6.00
N HIS A 58 5.75 7.10 6.80
CA HIS A 58 5.43 5.66 6.87
C HIS A 58 4.98 5.09 5.52
N LEU A 59 4.21 5.84 4.72
CA LEU A 59 3.84 5.41 3.37
C LEU A 59 5.07 5.38 2.45
N GLY A 60 5.95 6.37 2.61
CA GLY A 60 7.22 6.47 1.90
C GLY A 60 8.11 5.25 2.11
N MET A 61 8.11 4.66 3.31
CA MET A 61 8.88 3.44 3.59
C MET A 61 8.48 2.28 2.67
N LEU A 62 7.17 2.05 2.50
CA LEU A 62 6.64 1.00 1.64
C LEU A 62 6.97 1.28 0.17
N GLU A 63 6.70 2.51 -0.28
CA GLU A 63 6.97 2.94 -1.65
C GLU A 63 8.47 2.85 -2.00
N TYR A 64 9.37 3.19 -1.07
CA TYR A 64 10.81 3.10 -1.26
C TYR A 64 11.26 1.65 -1.48
N MET A 65 10.77 0.73 -0.65
CA MET A 65 11.07 -0.70 -0.80
C MET A 65 10.53 -1.25 -2.12
N MET A 66 9.30 -0.88 -2.50
CA MET A 66 8.71 -1.30 -3.77
C MET A 66 9.47 -0.75 -4.99
N LYS A 67 9.90 0.51 -4.95
CA LYS A 67 10.67 1.14 -6.03
C LYS A 67 11.97 0.39 -6.31
N HIS A 68 12.63 -0.04 -5.24
CA HIS A 68 13.95 -0.67 -5.27
C HIS A 68 13.90 -2.20 -5.17
N ILE A 69 12.72 -2.83 -5.32
CA ILE A 69 12.52 -4.29 -5.11
C ILE A 69 13.37 -5.17 -6.03
N HIS A 70 13.82 -4.64 -7.17
CA HIS A 70 14.67 -5.33 -8.13
C HIS A 70 16.18 -5.09 -7.90
N MET A 71 16.57 -4.36 -6.85
CA MET A 71 17.97 -4.17 -6.50
C MET A 71 18.57 -5.51 -6.05
N ARG A 72 19.61 -5.98 -6.76
CA ARG A 72 20.26 -7.27 -6.44
C ARG A 72 20.96 -7.27 -5.09
N ASP A 73 21.51 -6.13 -4.71
CA ASP A 73 22.22 -5.96 -3.44
C ASP A 73 21.24 -5.51 -2.36
N MET A 74 20.61 -6.50 -1.72
CA MET A 74 19.63 -6.26 -0.67
C MET A 74 20.26 -5.61 0.58
N ILE A 75 21.52 -5.89 0.88
CA ILE A 75 22.21 -5.30 2.05
C ILE A 75 22.34 -3.79 1.84
N LYS A 76 22.77 -3.38 0.65
CA LYS A 76 22.88 -1.96 0.30
C LYS A 76 21.53 -1.25 0.28
N LEU A 77 20.46 -1.93 -0.15
CA LEU A 77 19.10 -1.39 -0.07
C LEU A 77 18.71 -1.13 1.39
N TRP A 78 18.91 -2.10 2.27
CA TRP A 78 18.61 -1.96 3.69
C TRP A 78 19.42 -0.84 4.36
N GLU A 79 20.71 -0.73 4.04
CA GLU A 79 21.57 0.35 4.56
C GLU A 79 21.03 1.73 4.18
N LYS A 80 20.70 1.94 2.90
CA LYS A 80 20.10 3.19 2.42
C LYS A 80 18.75 3.44 3.09
N PHE A 81 17.87 2.45 3.11
CA PHE A 81 16.56 2.56 3.72
C PHE A 81 16.63 2.99 5.19
N LEU A 82 17.47 2.32 5.99
CA LEU A 82 17.65 2.64 7.41
C LEU A 82 18.24 4.03 7.62
N THR A 83 19.04 4.51 6.66
CA THR A 83 19.62 5.86 6.69
C THR A 83 18.54 6.92 6.39
N GLU A 84 17.83 6.78 5.27
CA GLU A 84 16.81 7.73 4.83
C GLU A 84 15.62 7.83 5.80
N PHE A 85 15.21 6.71 6.38
CA PHE A 85 14.03 6.64 7.27
C PHE A 85 14.38 6.62 8.76
N LYS A 86 15.66 6.85 9.13
CA LYS A 86 16.16 6.75 10.51
C LYS A 86 15.28 7.46 11.54
N HIS A 87 14.93 8.71 11.27
CA HIS A 87 14.13 9.53 12.19
C HIS A 87 12.75 8.92 12.47
N ILE A 88 12.12 8.36 11.44
CA ILE A 88 10.78 7.78 11.53
C ILE A 88 10.82 6.44 12.26
N ILE A 89 11.84 5.63 11.98
CA ILE A 89 12.06 4.34 12.65
C ILE A 89 12.30 4.54 14.16
N ILE A 90 13.05 5.57 14.54
CA ILE A 90 13.27 5.90 15.96
C ILE A 90 11.96 6.33 16.62
N LEU A 91 11.20 7.21 15.98
CA LEU A 91 9.88 7.64 16.45
C LEU A 91 8.89 6.48 16.61
N ASP A 92 8.87 5.54 15.68
CA ASP A 92 8.03 4.34 15.77
C ASP A 92 8.45 3.44 16.91
N LYS A 93 9.76 3.27 17.13
CA LYS A 93 10.29 2.48 18.24
C LYS A 93 9.91 3.08 19.60
N GLU A 94 9.98 4.40 19.75
CA GLU A 94 9.58 5.10 20.99
C GLU A 94 8.08 4.99 21.26
N LYS A 95 7.26 4.97 20.21
CA LYS A 95 5.79 4.87 20.33
C LYS A 95 5.26 3.41 20.32
N GLY A 96 6.13 2.42 20.13
CA GLY A 96 5.76 1.00 20.09
C GLY A 96 5.08 0.57 18.78
N TYR A 97 5.22 1.31 17.69
CA TYR A 97 4.62 0.96 16.39
C TYR A 97 5.39 -0.14 15.65
N ILE A 98 4.64 -0.96 14.90
CA ILE A 98 5.02 -2.28 14.37
C ILE A 98 5.56 -2.19 12.93
N LEU A 99 5.61 -1.01 12.30
CA LEU A 99 5.86 -0.88 10.86
C LEU A 99 7.10 -1.64 10.33
N PRO A 100 8.26 -1.63 11.03
CA PRO A 100 9.42 -2.44 10.62
C PRO A 100 9.14 -3.95 10.59
N LYS A 101 8.28 -4.46 11.49
CA LYS A 101 7.89 -5.88 11.51
C LYS A 101 6.99 -6.26 10.34
N ILE A 102 6.12 -5.35 9.86
CA ILE A 102 5.25 -5.61 8.70
C ILE A 102 6.08 -5.72 7.42
N VAL A 103 7.08 -4.84 7.24
CA VAL A 103 7.97 -4.89 6.06
C VAL A 103 8.85 -6.15 6.08
N LEU A 104 9.27 -6.61 7.26
CA LEU A 104 10.06 -7.84 7.41
C LEU A 104 9.23 -9.13 7.26
N MET A 105 7.92 -9.11 7.50
CA MET A 105 7.03 -10.28 7.39
C MET A 105 6.62 -10.63 5.95
N VAL A 106 7.04 -9.87 4.95
CA VAL A 106 6.79 -10.18 3.52
C VAL A 106 7.87 -11.13 2.96
N TYR A 107 8.78 -11.64 3.79
CA TYR A 107 9.73 -12.70 3.47
C TYR A 107 9.70 -13.83 4.50
#